data_AF-A0A9D8RJA6-F1
#
_entry.id   AF-A0A9D8RJA6-F1
#
_cell.length_a   1.000
_cell.length_b   1.000
_cell.length_c   1.000
_cell.angle_alpha   90.00
_cell.angle_beta   90.00
_cell.angle_gamma   90.00
#
_symmetry.space_group_name_H-M   'P 1'
#
loop_
_entity.id
_entity.type
_entity.pdbx_description
1 polymer ?
#
loop_
_entity_poly.entity_id
_entity_poly.type
_entity_poly.pdbx_seq_one_letter_code
_entity_poly.pdbx_strand_id
1 'polypeptide(L)'
;MKFNRINAERVVSIIGTIYMGLALMSAILLNGDSESIIPHSKIVIIITHSVCALLSFISIFKTGIRLKITVLLIESCLLILTNYEILGIFFFYFAIILLLCNNFFTSKSFFQASILFDFHLVNILLMYTHGWPQTIVALATSVFAFFFFLWIYKILKSKLSYLLPSSVTNNEVLQSVKPGSEISLKDYNLTERQIDMVLDYLHNNLSYNDLSEKYYVSLSTVKKDFAEVFKIFNVTKLEELHILFLQYHIVK
;
A
#
# COMPACT_ATOMS: atom_id res chain seq x y z
N MET A 1 4.82 25.46 19.77
CA MET A 1 3.97 25.59 18.56
C MET A 1 3.86 24.19 17.93
N LYS A 2 2.75 23.47 18.16
CA LYS A 2 2.54 22.15 17.54
C LYS A 2 2.27 22.39 16.06
N PHE A 3 3.19 22.02 15.18
CA PHE A 3 2.86 21.88 13.76
C PHE A 3 1.70 20.89 13.69
N ASN A 4 0.50 21.36 13.35
CA ASN A 4 -0.59 20.50 12.93
C ASN A 4 -0.07 19.74 11.71
N ARG A 5 0.37 18.49 11.92
CA ARG A 5 0.79 17.61 10.82
C ARG A 5 -0.40 17.52 9.88
N ILE A 6 -0.26 18.14 8.72
CA ILE A 6 -1.24 18.04 7.64
C ILE A 6 -1.37 16.55 7.34
N ASN A 7 -2.57 16.00 7.57
CA ASN A 7 -2.84 14.62 7.23
C ASN A 7 -2.92 14.53 5.70
N ALA A 8 -1.87 14.01 5.07
CA ALA A 8 -1.76 13.87 3.61
C ALA A 8 -2.97 13.15 3.01
N GLU A 9 -3.55 12.17 3.71
CA GLU A 9 -4.73 11.46 3.25
C GLU A 9 -5.98 12.34 3.18
N ARG A 10 -6.13 13.27 4.13
CA ARG A 10 -7.23 14.24 4.12
C ARG A 10 -7.07 15.24 2.99
N VAL A 11 -5.85 15.70 2.74
CA VAL A 11 -5.55 16.60 1.60
C VAL A 11 -5.94 15.94 0.28
N VAL A 12 -5.55 14.69 0.06
CA VAL A 12 -5.95 13.92 -1.13
C VAL A 12 -7.48 13.82 -1.23
N SER A 13 -8.17 13.63 -0.12
CA SER A 13 -9.64 13.51 -0.11
C SER A 13 -10.34 14.83 -0.43
N ILE A 14 -9.80 15.96 0.07
CA ILE A 14 -10.31 17.31 -0.23
C ILE A 14 -10.12 17.61 -1.72
N ILE A 15 -8.90 17.42 -2.24
CA ILE A 15 -8.60 17.66 -3.66
C ILE A 15 -9.43 16.73 -4.54
N GLY A 16 -9.56 15.45 -4.18
CA GLY A 16 -10.41 14.49 -4.89
C GLY A 16 -11.88 14.91 -4.91
N THR A 17 -12.40 15.44 -3.81
CA THR A 17 -13.78 15.95 -3.75
C THR A 17 -13.98 17.15 -4.68
N ILE A 18 -13.02 18.08 -4.73
CA ILE A 18 -13.07 19.22 -5.65
C ILE A 18 -13.03 18.73 -7.10
N TYR A 19 -12.11 17.82 -7.43
CA TYR A 19 -12.02 17.22 -8.76
C TYR A 19 -13.33 16.55 -9.16
N MET A 20 -13.92 15.74 -8.28
CA MET A 20 -15.19 15.08 -8.56
C MET A 20 -16.37 16.05 -8.70
N GLY A 21 -16.37 17.14 -7.92
CA GLY A 21 -17.37 18.20 -8.05
C GLY A 21 -17.29 18.90 -9.42
N LEU A 22 -16.08 19.17 -9.91
CA LEU A 22 -15.87 19.74 -11.24
C LEU A 22 -16.24 18.75 -12.36
N ALA A 23 -15.91 17.47 -12.21
CA ALA A 23 -16.32 16.42 -13.15
C ALA A 23 -17.84 16.31 -13.24
N LEU A 24 -18.54 16.31 -12.10
CA LEU A 24 -20.01 16.32 -12.06
C LEU A 24 -20.60 17.57 -12.74
N MET A 25 -20.05 18.75 -12.44
CA MET A 25 -20.49 20.00 -13.06
C MET A 25 -20.30 19.96 -14.59
N SER A 26 -19.16 19.47 -15.06
CA SER A 26 -18.89 19.26 -16.48
C SER A 26 -19.92 18.33 -17.13
N ALA A 27 -20.21 17.19 -16.50
CA ALA A 27 -21.17 16.22 -17.02
C ALA A 27 -22.60 16.78 -17.11
N ILE A 28 -23.01 17.63 -16.17
CA ILE A 28 -24.31 18.32 -16.21
C ILE A 28 -24.34 19.35 -17.35
N LEU A 29 -23.29 20.17 -17.48
CA LEU A 29 -23.21 21.25 -18.48
C LEU A 29 -23.13 20.71 -19.91
N LEU A 30 -22.36 19.64 -20.11
CA LEU A 30 -22.15 19.02 -21.42
C LEU A 30 -23.25 18.00 -21.79
N ASN A 31 -24.19 17.73 -20.88
CA ASN A 31 -25.28 16.77 -21.09
C ASN A 31 -24.80 15.33 -21.37
N GLY A 32 -23.72 14.92 -20.69
CA GLY A 32 -23.04 13.64 -20.92
C GLY A 32 -21.97 13.73 -22.00
N ASP A 33 -21.58 12.57 -22.52
CA ASP A 33 -20.61 12.44 -23.59
C ASP A 33 -21.26 11.73 -24.79
N SER A 34 -21.22 12.39 -25.95
CA SER A 34 -21.78 11.90 -27.22
C SER A 34 -20.95 10.78 -27.83
N GLU A 35 -19.68 10.67 -27.47
CA GLU A 35 -18.78 9.63 -27.99
C GLU A 35 -18.73 8.40 -27.08
N SER A 36 -19.47 8.40 -25.96
CA SER A 36 -19.50 7.28 -25.03
C SER A 36 -20.21 6.04 -25.58
N ILE A 37 -19.65 4.87 -25.24
CA ILE A 37 -20.24 3.55 -25.53
C ILE A 37 -21.43 3.25 -24.58
N ILE A 38 -21.55 3.99 -23.49
CA ILE A 38 -22.52 3.70 -22.43
C ILE A 38 -23.93 4.07 -22.89
N PRO A 39 -24.91 3.14 -22.85
CA PRO A 39 -26.29 3.46 -23.15
C PRO A 39 -26.84 4.46 -22.12
N HIS A 40 -27.58 5.46 -22.59
CA HIS A 40 -28.07 6.57 -21.75
C HIS A 40 -26.93 7.32 -21.02
N SER A 41 -25.81 7.54 -21.72
CA SER A 41 -24.57 8.17 -21.20
C SER A 41 -24.82 9.41 -20.33
N LYS A 42 -25.73 10.30 -20.74
CA LYS A 42 -26.15 11.48 -19.95
C LYS A 42 -26.52 11.13 -18.51
N ILE A 43 -27.34 10.11 -18.30
CA ILE A 43 -27.82 9.74 -16.96
C ILE A 43 -26.72 8.99 -16.21
N VAL A 44 -26.07 8.03 -16.87
CA VAL A 44 -25.09 7.15 -16.23
C VAL A 44 -23.86 7.94 -15.77
N ILE A 45 -23.33 8.84 -16.60
CA ILE A 45 -22.16 9.67 -16.25
C ILE A 45 -22.48 10.58 -15.06
N ILE A 46 -23.63 11.26 -15.08
CA ILE A 46 -24.05 12.16 -13.99
C ILE A 46 -24.22 11.39 -12.68
N ILE A 47 -24.89 10.23 -12.70
CA ILE A 47 -25.08 9.40 -11.50
C ILE A 47 -23.73 8.90 -10.98
N THR A 48 -22.86 8.42 -11.86
CA THR A 48 -21.56 7.87 -11.47
C THR A 48 -20.68 8.93 -10.82
N HIS A 49 -20.54 10.10 -11.43
CA HIS A 49 -19.79 11.21 -10.82
C HIS A 49 -20.44 11.72 -9.53
N SER A 50 -21.77 11.70 -9.42
CA SER A 50 -22.47 12.07 -8.17
C SER A 50 -22.12 11.10 -7.04
N VAL A 51 -22.12 9.79 -7.31
CA VAL A 51 -21.73 8.76 -6.35
C VAL A 51 -20.27 8.92 -5.96
N CYS A 52 -19.37 9.09 -6.93
CA CYS A 52 -17.95 9.27 -6.69
C CYS A 52 -17.64 10.57 -5.91
N ALA A 53 -18.35 11.67 -6.18
CA ALA A 53 -18.26 12.91 -5.43
C ALA A 53 -18.71 12.72 -3.97
N LEU A 54 -19.83 12.03 -3.75
CA LEU A 54 -20.32 11.72 -2.40
C LEU A 54 -19.33 10.84 -1.61
N LEU A 55 -18.81 9.77 -2.24
CA LEU A 55 -17.82 8.89 -1.62
C LEU A 55 -16.51 9.63 -1.31
N SER A 56 -16.08 10.53 -2.20
CA SER A 56 -14.91 11.40 -1.98
C SER A 56 -15.13 12.35 -0.80
N PHE A 57 -16.32 12.95 -0.70
CA PHE A 57 -16.68 13.82 0.42
C PHE A 57 -16.69 13.07 1.76
N ILE A 58 -17.30 11.87 1.79
CA ILE A 58 -17.28 11.00 2.98
C ILE A 58 -15.84 10.66 3.39
N SER A 59 -14.94 10.50 2.42
CA SER A 59 -13.53 10.17 2.66
C SER A 59 -12.74 11.27 3.38
N ILE A 60 -13.23 12.52 3.38
CA ILE A 60 -12.64 13.64 4.15
C ILE A 60 -12.75 13.36 5.66
N PHE A 61 -13.91 12.87 6.10
CA PHE A 61 -14.19 12.58 7.51
C PHE A 61 -13.71 11.18 7.90
N LYS A 62 -13.90 10.20 7.02
CA LYS A 62 -13.46 8.82 7.20
C LYS A 62 -12.33 8.49 6.23
N THR A 63 -11.09 8.65 6.68
CA THR A 63 -9.87 8.49 5.86
C THR A 63 -9.54 7.03 5.55
N GLY A 64 -10.53 6.21 5.21
CA GLY A 64 -10.31 4.83 4.79
C GLY A 64 -9.81 4.78 3.34
N ILE A 65 -8.66 4.16 3.11
CA ILE A 65 -8.12 3.97 1.76
C ILE A 65 -9.10 3.26 0.81
N ARG A 66 -9.90 2.33 1.35
CA ARG A 66 -10.86 1.53 0.57
C ARG A 66 -11.82 2.40 -0.24
N LEU A 67 -12.34 3.49 0.35
CA LEU A 67 -13.26 4.40 -0.35
C LEU A 67 -12.57 5.09 -1.53
N LYS A 68 -11.31 5.51 -1.36
CA LYS A 68 -10.53 6.16 -2.42
C LYS A 68 -10.23 5.20 -3.56
N ILE A 69 -9.86 3.96 -3.24
CA ILE A 69 -9.66 2.89 -4.23
C ILE A 69 -10.96 2.64 -5.00
N THR A 70 -12.10 2.55 -4.31
CA THR A 70 -13.41 2.37 -4.96
C THR A 70 -13.72 3.50 -5.92
N VAL A 71 -13.53 4.77 -5.52
CA VAL A 71 -13.74 5.93 -6.40
C VAL A 71 -12.83 5.85 -7.63
N LEU A 72 -11.54 5.59 -7.45
CA LEU A 72 -10.59 5.49 -8.57
C LEU A 72 -10.94 4.37 -9.56
N LEU A 73 -11.38 3.21 -9.06
CA LEU A 73 -11.77 2.09 -9.93
C LEU A 73 -13.06 2.40 -10.71
N ILE A 74 -14.06 3.01 -10.07
CA ILE A 74 -15.31 3.41 -10.74
C ILE A 74 -15.02 4.46 -11.81
N GLU A 75 -14.28 5.52 -11.46
CA GLU A 75 -13.92 6.59 -12.40
C GLU A 75 -13.04 6.08 -13.54
N SER A 76 -12.11 5.18 -13.25
CA SER A 76 -11.29 4.53 -14.28
C SER A 76 -12.16 3.85 -15.35
N CYS A 77 -13.15 3.07 -14.93
CA CYS A 77 -14.07 2.40 -15.86
C CYS A 77 -14.87 3.41 -16.67
N LEU A 78 -15.44 4.41 -15.99
CA LEU A 78 -16.25 5.44 -16.62
C LEU A 78 -15.45 6.16 -17.72
N LEU A 79 -14.24 6.63 -17.39
CA LEU A 79 -13.38 7.37 -18.31
C LEU A 79 -12.94 6.54 -19.53
N ILE A 80 -12.64 5.26 -19.35
CA ILE A 80 -12.33 4.36 -20.48
C ILE A 80 -13.54 4.23 -21.43
N LEU A 81 -14.75 4.21 -20.88
CA LEU A 81 -15.99 4.05 -21.64
C LEU A 81 -16.57 5.38 -22.19
N THR A 82 -15.96 6.51 -21.86
CA THR A 82 -16.34 7.86 -22.31
C THR A 82 -15.17 8.54 -23.04
N ASN A 83 -14.39 7.80 -23.83
CA ASN A 83 -13.32 8.33 -24.69
C ASN A 83 -12.22 9.18 -23.97
N TYR A 84 -12.03 8.98 -22.66
CA TYR A 84 -10.95 9.56 -21.86
C TYR A 84 -9.99 8.46 -21.37
N GLU A 85 -9.63 7.55 -22.27
CA GLU A 85 -8.93 6.30 -21.96
C GLU A 85 -7.61 6.49 -21.24
N ILE A 86 -6.82 7.49 -21.62
CA ILE A 86 -5.49 7.72 -21.03
C ILE A 86 -5.66 8.06 -19.54
N LEU A 87 -6.65 8.88 -19.20
CA LEU A 87 -6.93 9.26 -17.83
C LEU A 87 -7.54 8.09 -17.04
N GLY A 88 -8.42 7.31 -17.67
CA GLY A 88 -9.00 6.11 -17.08
C GLY A 88 -7.95 5.03 -16.77
N ILE A 89 -7.01 4.79 -17.69
CA ILE A 89 -5.85 3.90 -17.49
C ILE A 89 -4.98 4.43 -16.34
N PHE A 90 -4.73 5.73 -16.30
CA PHE A 90 -3.96 6.34 -15.21
C PHE A 90 -4.62 6.11 -13.84
N PHE A 91 -5.93 6.30 -13.71
CA PHE A 91 -6.67 6.03 -12.47
C PHE A 91 -6.67 4.55 -12.09
N PHE A 92 -6.76 3.64 -13.06
CA PHE A 92 -6.64 2.20 -12.81
C PHE A 92 -5.31 1.87 -12.13
N TYR A 93 -4.19 2.24 -12.75
CA TYR A 93 -2.87 1.92 -12.19
C TYR A 93 -2.59 2.65 -10.88
N PHE A 94 -3.12 3.88 -10.71
CA PHE A 94 -3.04 4.57 -9.43
C PHE A 94 -3.78 3.80 -8.31
N ALA A 95 -4.96 3.23 -8.60
CA ALA A 95 -5.67 2.37 -7.66
C ALA A 95 -4.86 1.09 -7.32
N ILE A 96 -4.24 0.46 -8.32
CA ILE A 96 -3.36 -0.72 -8.10
C ILE A 96 -2.20 -0.38 -7.16
N ILE A 97 -1.55 0.77 -7.33
CA ILE A 97 -0.46 1.21 -6.46
C ILE A 97 -0.96 1.41 -5.03
N LEU A 98 -2.11 2.05 -4.84
CA LEU A 98 -2.68 2.25 -3.50
C LEU A 98 -3.06 0.93 -2.83
N LEU A 99 -3.55 -0.05 -3.59
CA LEU A 99 -3.81 -1.42 -3.11
C LEU A 99 -2.52 -2.11 -2.66
N LEU A 100 -1.43 -1.97 -3.44
CA LEU A 100 -0.11 -2.51 -3.08
C LEU A 100 0.45 -1.84 -1.82
N CYS A 101 0.40 -0.51 -1.73
CA CYS A 101 0.90 0.24 -0.58
C CYS A 101 0.14 -0.06 0.72
N ASN A 102 -1.11 -0.53 0.65
CA ASN A 102 -1.93 -0.87 1.83
C ASN A 102 -1.96 -2.36 2.15
N ASN A 103 -0.99 -3.14 1.67
CA ASN A 103 -0.88 -4.58 1.96
C ASN A 103 -2.18 -5.35 1.65
N PHE A 104 -2.96 -4.90 0.67
CA PHE A 104 -4.22 -5.55 0.32
C PHE A 104 -3.97 -6.97 -0.24
N PHE A 105 -2.85 -7.13 -0.95
CA PHE A 105 -2.39 -8.38 -1.53
C PHE A 105 -1.57 -9.25 -0.56
N THR A 106 -1.98 -9.36 0.71
CA THR A 106 -1.24 -10.13 1.73
C THR A 106 -1.45 -11.64 1.62
N SER A 107 -2.59 -12.08 1.10
CA SER A 107 -2.88 -13.50 0.84
C SER A 107 -3.47 -13.67 -0.57
N LYS A 108 -3.01 -14.71 -1.30
CA LYS A 108 -3.42 -14.97 -2.69
C LYS A 108 -3.24 -13.77 -3.65
N SER A 109 -2.14 -13.03 -3.47
CA SER A 109 -1.81 -11.80 -4.22
C SER A 109 -1.93 -11.94 -5.74
N PHE A 110 -1.45 -13.06 -6.28
CA PHE A 110 -1.51 -13.34 -7.72
C PHE A 110 -2.95 -13.43 -8.24
N PHE A 111 -3.85 -14.12 -7.52
CA PHE A 111 -5.24 -14.30 -7.92
C PHE A 111 -6.00 -12.97 -7.92
N GLN A 112 -5.83 -12.18 -6.85
CA GLN A 112 -6.48 -10.87 -6.73
C GLN A 112 -5.96 -9.87 -7.79
N ALA A 113 -4.66 -9.88 -8.07
CA ALA A 113 -4.07 -9.06 -9.12
C ALA A 113 -4.56 -9.48 -10.51
N SER A 114 -4.70 -10.78 -10.77
CA SER A 114 -5.24 -11.30 -12.04
C SER A 114 -6.66 -10.81 -12.27
N ILE A 115 -7.55 -10.90 -11.28
CA ILE A 115 -8.95 -10.44 -11.44
C ILE A 115 -9.02 -8.96 -11.84
N LEU A 116 -8.23 -8.10 -11.19
CA LEU A 116 -8.20 -6.68 -11.50
C LEU A 116 -7.65 -6.42 -12.90
N PHE A 117 -6.62 -7.18 -13.29
CA PHE A 117 -6.03 -7.08 -14.62
C PHE A 117 -6.99 -7.57 -15.71
N ASP A 118 -7.68 -8.69 -15.50
CA ASP A 118 -8.66 -9.26 -16.42
C ASP A 118 -9.83 -8.27 -16.61
N PHE A 119 -10.29 -7.65 -15.53
CA PHE A 119 -11.32 -6.60 -15.59
C PHE A 119 -10.87 -5.37 -16.38
N HIS A 120 -9.63 -4.93 -16.19
CA HIS A 120 -9.04 -3.82 -16.96
C HIS A 120 -8.87 -4.17 -18.45
N LEU A 121 -8.45 -5.40 -18.75
CA LEU A 121 -8.33 -5.90 -20.11
C LEU A 121 -9.68 -5.88 -20.82
N VAL A 122 -10.76 -6.31 -20.13
CA VAL A 122 -12.12 -6.24 -20.67
C VAL A 122 -12.52 -4.80 -21.01
N ASN A 123 -12.24 -3.83 -20.12
CA ASN A 123 -12.54 -2.41 -20.38
C ASN A 123 -11.79 -1.86 -21.59
N ILE A 124 -10.49 -2.18 -21.73
CA ILE A 124 -9.71 -1.80 -22.92
C ILE A 124 -10.29 -2.47 -24.17
N LEU A 125 -10.64 -3.75 -24.10
CA LEU A 125 -11.20 -4.46 -25.25
C LEU A 125 -12.54 -3.86 -25.69
N LEU A 126 -13.40 -3.42 -24.76
CA LEU A 126 -14.66 -2.76 -25.08
C LEU A 126 -14.46 -1.45 -25.89
N MET A 127 -13.28 -0.84 -25.83
CA MET A 127 -12.94 0.32 -26.65
C MET A 127 -12.86 0.04 -28.15
N TYR A 128 -12.88 -1.22 -28.60
CA TYR A 128 -12.93 -1.53 -30.03
C TYR A 128 -14.09 -0.80 -30.73
N THR A 129 -15.15 -0.50 -29.98
CA THR A 129 -16.33 0.26 -30.42
C THR A 129 -16.04 1.72 -30.76
N HIS A 130 -15.04 2.37 -30.14
CA HIS A 130 -14.56 3.69 -30.56
C HIS A 130 -13.62 3.61 -31.77
N GLY A 131 -12.88 2.49 -31.89
CA GLY A 131 -12.06 2.18 -33.06
C GLY A 131 -10.77 1.41 -32.73
N TRP A 132 -10.28 0.67 -33.72
CA TRP A 132 -9.03 -0.08 -33.61
C TRP A 132 -7.80 0.77 -33.26
N PRO A 133 -7.60 1.98 -33.83
CA PRO A 133 -6.45 2.80 -33.48
C PRO A 133 -6.43 3.19 -32.00
N GLN A 134 -7.57 3.62 -31.45
CA GLN A 134 -7.68 3.99 -30.02
C GLN A 134 -7.47 2.78 -29.12
N THR A 135 -8.01 1.62 -29.49
CA THR A 135 -7.82 0.37 -28.74
C THR A 135 -6.35 -0.04 -28.67
N ILE A 136 -5.62 0.05 -29.79
CA ILE A 136 -4.19 -0.24 -29.85
C ILE A 136 -3.39 0.74 -28.99
N VAL A 137 -3.72 2.04 -29.06
CA VAL A 137 -3.08 3.07 -28.23
C VAL A 137 -3.35 2.80 -26.75
N ALA A 138 -4.60 2.54 -26.36
CA ALA A 138 -4.97 2.22 -24.98
C ALA A 138 -4.22 0.99 -24.45
N LEU A 139 -4.11 -0.08 -25.26
CA LEU A 139 -3.33 -1.26 -24.91
C LEU A 139 -1.84 -0.93 -24.71
N ALA A 140 -1.25 -0.19 -25.66
CA ALA A 140 0.15 0.24 -25.58
C ALA A 140 0.40 1.12 -24.35
N THR A 141 -0.48 2.08 -24.07
CA THR A 141 -0.42 2.95 -22.90
C THR A 141 -0.56 2.17 -21.61
N SER A 142 -1.42 1.15 -21.57
CA SER A 142 -1.57 0.29 -20.40
C SER A 142 -0.28 -0.50 -20.11
N VAL A 143 0.30 -1.13 -21.14
CA VAL A 143 1.57 -1.85 -21.00
C VAL A 143 2.69 -0.90 -20.57
N PHE A 144 2.78 0.28 -21.18
CA PHE A 144 3.75 1.30 -20.80
C PHE A 144 3.58 1.73 -19.34
N ALA A 145 2.36 2.06 -18.92
CA ALA A 145 2.06 2.48 -17.54
C ALA A 145 2.49 1.40 -16.54
N PHE A 146 2.19 0.13 -16.81
CA PHE A 146 2.61 -0.98 -15.95
C PHE A 146 4.13 -1.03 -15.77
N PHE A 147 4.90 -1.03 -16.87
CA PHE A 147 6.36 -1.08 -16.78
C PHE A 147 6.96 0.18 -16.15
N PHE A 148 6.38 1.34 -16.43
CA PHE A 148 6.79 2.62 -15.83
C PHE A 148 6.60 2.60 -14.32
N PHE A 149 5.46 2.11 -13.82
CA PHE A 149 5.22 1.97 -12.40
C PHE A 149 6.12 0.91 -11.73
N LEU A 150 6.37 -0.22 -12.40
CA LEU A 150 7.35 -1.20 -11.91
C LEU A 150 8.76 -0.60 -11.80
N TRP A 151 9.14 0.25 -12.75
CA TRP A 151 10.42 0.95 -12.71
C TRP A 151 10.50 1.93 -11.54
N ILE A 152 9.47 2.77 -11.33
CA ILE A 152 9.38 3.66 -10.15
C ILE A 152 9.47 2.84 -8.86
N TYR A 153 8.73 1.74 -8.76
CA TYR A 153 8.76 0.85 -7.60
C TYR A 153 10.18 0.31 -7.34
N LYS A 154 10.89 -0.15 -8.37
CA LYS A 154 12.28 -0.61 -8.23
C LYS A 154 13.23 0.50 -7.79
N ILE A 155 13.07 1.72 -8.30
CA ILE A 155 13.86 2.89 -7.86
C ILE A 155 13.60 3.19 -6.40
N LEU A 156 12.33 3.25 -5.98
CA LEU A 156 11.96 3.51 -4.59
C LEU A 156 12.47 2.40 -3.67
N LYS A 157 12.32 1.14 -4.06
CA LYS A 157 12.85 -0.01 -3.31
C LYS A 157 14.37 0.10 -3.12
N SER A 158 15.12 0.46 -4.15
CA SER A 158 16.57 0.67 -4.07
C SER A 158 16.95 1.88 -3.21
N LYS A 159 16.22 3.00 -3.33
CA LYS A 159 16.41 4.18 -2.49
C LYS A 159 15.92 4.01 -1.06
N LEU A 160 15.10 3.02 -0.75
CA LEU A 160 14.66 2.74 0.62
C LEU A 160 15.42 1.56 1.22
N SER A 161 16.05 0.71 0.41
CA SER A 161 16.78 -0.45 0.91
C SER A 161 17.98 -0.10 1.77
N TYR A 162 18.58 1.09 1.61
CA TYR A 162 19.66 1.54 2.53
C TYR A 162 19.16 1.83 3.94
N LEU A 163 17.86 2.12 4.12
CA LEU A 163 17.25 2.28 5.45
C LEU A 163 17.07 0.94 6.16
N LEU A 164 17.14 -0.17 5.43
CA LEU A 164 17.09 -1.51 5.97
C LEU A 164 18.52 -2.04 6.10
N PRO A 165 18.99 -2.35 7.32
CA PRO A 165 20.30 -2.95 7.51
C PRO A 165 20.43 -4.26 6.73
N SER A 166 21.62 -4.55 6.20
CA SER A 166 21.89 -5.82 5.51
C SER A 166 21.71 -7.04 6.43
N SER A 167 21.98 -6.87 7.72
CA SER A 167 21.70 -7.83 8.81
C SER A 167 20.22 -8.20 8.90
N VAL A 168 19.34 -7.34 8.38
CA VAL A 168 17.88 -7.56 8.36
C VAL A 168 17.41 -8.13 7.04
N THR A 169 17.95 -7.67 5.91
CA THR A 169 17.49 -8.11 4.57
C THR A 169 18.04 -9.46 4.14
N ASN A 170 19.22 -9.86 4.63
CA ASN A 170 19.90 -11.10 4.29
C ASN A 170 20.27 -11.88 5.56
N ASN A 171 19.33 -11.99 6.49
CA ASN A 171 19.57 -12.67 7.75
C ASN A 171 19.65 -14.19 7.55
N GLU A 172 20.84 -14.79 7.66
CA GLU A 172 21.04 -16.23 7.45
C GLU A 172 20.24 -17.10 8.43
N VAL A 173 20.03 -16.60 9.66
CA VAL A 173 19.36 -17.34 10.75
C VAL A 173 17.87 -17.50 10.47
N LEU A 174 17.27 -16.47 9.86
CA LEU A 174 15.84 -16.45 9.52
C LEU A 174 15.58 -16.64 8.01
N GLN A 175 16.61 -16.95 7.22
CA GLN A 175 16.49 -17.04 5.75
C GLN A 175 15.50 -18.11 5.29
N SER A 176 15.35 -19.19 6.06
CA SER A 176 14.41 -20.28 5.79
C SER A 176 12.96 -19.95 6.18
N VAL A 177 12.76 -18.90 6.99
CA VAL A 177 11.44 -18.48 7.47
C VAL A 177 10.91 -17.37 6.58
N LYS A 178 9.68 -17.54 6.08
CA LYS A 178 9.05 -16.51 5.25
C LYS A 178 8.61 -15.33 6.12
N PRO A 179 8.83 -14.07 5.72
CA PRO A 179 8.20 -12.91 6.37
C PRO A 179 6.68 -13.09 6.49
N GLY A 180 6.13 -12.71 7.65
CA GLY A 180 4.73 -12.90 8.03
C GLY A 180 4.44 -14.25 8.69
N SER A 181 5.43 -15.15 8.78
CA SER A 181 5.29 -16.40 9.52
C SER A 181 5.45 -16.19 11.03
N GLU A 182 4.97 -17.16 11.80
CA GLU A 182 5.18 -17.22 13.25
C GLU A 182 6.61 -17.69 13.56
N ILE A 183 7.27 -17.03 14.53
CA ILE A 183 8.61 -17.38 15.00
C ILE A 183 8.58 -17.52 16.51
N SER A 184 8.98 -18.69 17.02
CA SER A 184 9.18 -18.98 18.43
C SER A 184 10.59 -18.62 18.85
N LEU A 185 10.75 -17.70 19.82
CA LEU A 185 12.07 -17.27 20.30
C LEU A 185 12.82 -18.40 21.01
N LYS A 186 12.11 -19.39 21.57
CA LYS A 186 12.69 -20.61 22.15
C LYS A 186 13.51 -21.43 21.15
N ASP A 187 13.19 -21.35 19.87
CA ASP A 187 13.84 -22.17 18.84
C ASP A 187 15.30 -21.71 18.57
N TYR A 188 15.69 -20.55 19.11
CA TYR A 188 16.97 -19.89 18.84
C TYR A 188 17.96 -19.93 20.02
N ASN A 189 17.84 -20.92 20.91
CA ASN A 189 18.73 -21.11 22.07
C ASN A 189 18.83 -19.89 23.01
N LEU A 190 17.75 -19.11 23.09
CA LEU A 190 17.65 -18.02 24.05
C LEU A 190 17.26 -18.55 25.43
N THR A 191 17.81 -17.95 26.47
CA THR A 191 17.33 -18.19 27.84
C THR A 191 15.96 -17.55 28.06
N GLU A 192 15.17 -18.08 28.98
CA GLU A 192 13.84 -17.51 29.33
C GLU A 192 13.93 -16.01 29.65
N ARG A 193 14.99 -15.57 30.36
CA ARG A 193 15.22 -14.15 30.65
C ARG A 193 15.44 -13.32 29.38
N GLN A 194 16.25 -13.82 28.45
CA GLN A 194 16.49 -13.13 27.17
C GLN A 194 15.21 -13.03 26.34
N ILE A 195 14.42 -14.11 26.30
CA ILE A 195 13.13 -14.13 25.59
C ILE A 195 12.19 -13.08 26.18
N ASP A 196 12.03 -13.05 27.51
CA ASP A 196 11.14 -12.11 28.17
C ASP A 196 11.59 -10.64 27.95
N MET A 197 12.91 -10.38 28.03
CA MET A 197 13.48 -9.05 27.74
C MET A 197 13.25 -8.61 26.29
N VAL A 198 13.40 -9.52 25.32
CA VAL A 198 13.15 -9.25 23.90
C VAL A 198 11.68 -8.94 23.67
N LEU A 199 10.77 -9.74 24.22
CA LEU A 199 9.33 -9.52 24.10
C LEU A 199 8.90 -8.19 24.74
N ASP A 200 9.43 -7.86 25.91
CA ASP A 200 9.17 -6.58 26.57
C ASP A 200 9.69 -5.39 25.77
N TYR A 201 10.87 -5.51 25.18
CA TYR A 201 11.37 -4.49 24.27
C TYR A 201 10.45 -4.32 23.06
N LEU A 202 10.05 -5.41 22.40
CA LEU A 202 9.23 -5.35 21.19
C LEU A 202 7.81 -4.83 21.45
N HIS A 203 7.17 -5.28 22.52
CA HIS A 203 5.76 -4.95 22.80
C HIS A 203 5.58 -3.63 23.54
N ASN A 204 6.48 -3.31 24.47
CA ASN A 204 6.35 -2.17 25.37
C ASN A 204 7.38 -1.06 25.08
N ASN A 205 8.29 -1.28 24.12
CA ASN A 205 9.34 -0.34 23.74
C ASN A 205 10.21 0.10 24.94
N LEU A 206 10.47 -0.84 25.86
CA LEU A 206 11.27 -0.59 27.07
C LEU A 206 12.74 -0.35 26.73
N SER A 207 13.34 0.69 27.32
CA SER A 207 14.77 0.95 27.19
C SER A 207 15.59 -0.06 28.01
N TYR A 208 16.91 -0.09 27.79
CA TYR A 208 17.80 -0.89 28.64
C TYR A 208 17.71 -0.52 30.13
N ASN A 209 17.43 0.75 30.45
CA ASN A 209 17.25 1.18 31.84
C ASN A 209 15.97 0.58 32.42
N ASP A 210 14.86 0.67 31.69
CA ASP A 210 13.57 0.12 32.12
C ASP A 210 13.64 -1.40 32.32
N LEU A 211 14.35 -2.10 31.42
CA LEU A 211 14.61 -3.54 31.55
C LEU A 211 15.51 -3.84 32.76
N SER A 212 16.52 -3.02 33.02
CA SER A 212 17.41 -3.21 34.18
C SER A 212 16.64 -3.10 35.50
N GLU A 213 15.71 -2.14 35.59
CA GLU A 213 14.83 -1.96 36.75
C GLU A 213 13.82 -3.09 36.87
N LYS A 214 13.13 -3.44 35.78
CA LYS A 214 12.09 -4.49 35.76
C LYS A 214 12.62 -5.86 36.16
N TYR A 215 13.81 -6.22 35.68
CA TYR A 215 14.42 -7.53 35.93
C TYR A 215 15.40 -7.53 37.11
N TYR A 216 15.52 -6.42 37.86
CA TYR A 216 16.44 -6.27 39.00
C TYR A 216 17.89 -6.65 38.68
N VAL A 217 18.38 -6.26 37.52
CA VAL A 217 19.75 -6.55 37.06
C VAL A 217 20.48 -5.25 36.70
N SER A 218 21.82 -5.29 36.68
CA SER A 218 22.59 -4.12 36.26
C SER A 218 22.38 -3.81 34.78
N LEU A 219 22.49 -2.54 34.39
CA LEU A 219 22.46 -2.11 33.00
C LEU A 219 23.49 -2.88 32.13
N SER A 220 24.66 -3.17 32.69
CA SER A 220 25.71 -3.95 32.03
C SER A 220 25.28 -5.39 31.77
N THR A 221 24.51 -5.99 32.68
CA THR A 221 23.93 -7.34 32.50
C THR A 221 22.93 -7.35 31.36
N VAL A 222 22.02 -6.37 31.31
CA VAL A 222 21.05 -6.26 30.20
C VAL A 222 21.77 -6.12 28.86
N LYS A 223 22.77 -5.23 28.77
CA LYS A 223 23.56 -5.06 27.54
C LYS A 223 24.29 -6.34 27.14
N LYS A 224 24.79 -7.12 28.10
CA LYS A 224 25.41 -8.42 27.84
C LYS A 224 24.41 -9.43 27.29
N ASP A 225 23.22 -9.53 27.90
CA ASP A 225 22.16 -10.42 27.43
C ASP A 225 21.74 -10.07 25.99
N PHE A 226 21.56 -8.79 25.68
CA PHE A 226 21.27 -8.35 24.31
C PHE A 226 22.43 -8.56 23.34
N ALA A 227 23.69 -8.45 23.78
CA ALA A 227 24.84 -8.75 22.93
C ALA A 227 24.86 -10.23 22.50
N GLU A 228 24.42 -11.15 23.38
CA GLU A 228 24.26 -12.56 23.04
C GLU A 228 23.10 -12.77 22.05
N VAL A 229 21.95 -12.11 22.27
CA VAL A 229 20.82 -12.10 21.32
C VAL A 229 21.25 -11.58 19.95
N PHE A 230 21.98 -10.47 19.91
CA PHE A 230 22.51 -9.86 18.69
C PHE A 230 23.40 -10.83 17.90
N LYS A 231 24.26 -11.57 18.60
CA LYS A 231 25.10 -12.60 18.00
C LYS A 231 24.27 -13.73 17.38
N ILE A 232 23.22 -14.17 18.06
CA ILE A 232 22.33 -15.24 17.58
C ILE A 232 21.63 -14.82 16.30
N PHE A 233 21.07 -13.61 16.26
CA PHE A 233 20.35 -13.10 15.09
C PHE A 233 21.24 -12.35 14.10
N ASN A 234 22.56 -12.36 14.25
CA ASN A 234 23.50 -11.64 13.39
C ASN A 234 23.13 -10.16 13.14
N VAL A 235 22.69 -9.47 14.19
CA VAL A 235 22.41 -8.02 14.19
C VAL A 235 23.39 -7.31 15.10
N THR A 236 23.54 -5.99 14.97
CA THR A 236 24.54 -5.23 15.74
C THR A 236 23.95 -4.32 16.81
N LYS A 237 22.66 -3.98 16.67
CA LYS A 237 21.97 -3.01 17.54
C LYS A 237 20.51 -3.37 17.73
N LEU A 238 19.92 -2.75 18.74
CA LEU A 238 18.57 -2.96 19.19
C LEU A 238 17.53 -2.58 18.12
N GLU A 239 17.82 -1.52 17.35
CA GLU A 239 16.98 -1.09 16.23
C GLU A 239 17.00 -2.11 15.09
N GLU A 240 18.15 -2.71 14.78
CA GLU A 240 18.23 -3.75 13.74
C GLU A 240 17.45 -5.00 14.15
N LEU A 241 17.56 -5.40 15.42
CA LEU A 241 16.77 -6.50 15.98
C LEU A 241 15.26 -6.22 15.87
N HIS A 242 14.86 -4.98 16.17
CA HIS A 242 13.47 -4.56 16.03
C HIS A 242 13.00 -4.68 14.57
N ILE A 243 13.75 -4.11 13.62
CA ILE A 243 13.39 -4.15 12.20
C ILE A 243 13.38 -5.59 11.68
N LEU A 244 14.29 -6.46 12.15
CA LEU A 244 14.28 -7.89 11.85
C LEU A 244 12.97 -8.54 12.29
N PHE A 245 12.56 -8.34 13.53
CA PHE A 245 11.37 -8.96 14.10
C PHE A 245 10.05 -8.34 13.66
N LEU A 246 10.01 -7.10 13.18
CA LEU A 246 8.81 -6.50 12.57
C LEU A 246 8.28 -7.30 11.37
N GLN A 247 9.11 -8.15 10.78
CA GLN A 247 8.74 -8.98 9.63
C GLN A 247 8.01 -10.26 10.03
N TYR A 248 7.83 -10.56 11.31
CA TYR A 248 7.33 -11.85 11.79
C TYR A 248 6.31 -11.71 12.93
N HIS A 249 5.51 -12.76 13.16
CA HIS A 249 4.67 -12.88 14.35
C HIS A 249 5.49 -13.56 15.46
N ILE A 250 6.04 -12.76 16.37
CA ILE A 250 6.92 -13.27 17.43
C ILE A 250 6.09 -13.89 18.55
N VAL A 251 6.36 -15.16 18.84
CA VAL A 251 5.82 -15.89 20.00
C VAL A 251 6.94 -16.35 20.90
N LYS A 252 6.57 -16.70 22.13
CA LYS A 252 7.50 -17.05 23.20
C LYS A 252 8.14 -18.41 22.97
#